data_AF-A0AAV2TIW8-F1
#
_entry.id   AF-A0AAV2TIW8-F1
#
_cell.length_a   1.000
_cell.length_b   1.000
_cell.length_c   1.000
_cell.angle_alpha   90.00
_cell.angle_beta   90.00
_cell.angle_gamma   90.00
#
_symmetry.space_group_name_H-M   'P 1'
#
loop_
_entity.id
_entity.type
_entity.pdbx_description
1 polymer ?
#
loop_
_entity_poly.entity_id
_entity_poly.type
_entity_poly.pdbx_seq_one_letter_code
_entity_poly.pdbx_strand_id
1 'polypeptide(L)'
;MNGLGAPRRGFIGIFKPGCSGVFTGDNNSMERSTVRELLRNGTLEIVLEEWSMSVKCSLLSPQREYQYIVRQFPSRIVPTSSSYRIRNDRVILRLRKSGGSGSWAGALRVKGLDQG
;
A
#
# COMPACT_ATOMS: atom_id res chain seq x y z
N MET A 1 -18.69 1.30 -24.23
CA MET A 1 -17.83 1.78 -23.13
C MET A 1 -17.02 0.59 -22.63
N ASN A 2 -15.75 0.52 -23.00
CA ASN A 2 -14.90 -0.64 -22.71
C ASN A 2 -14.34 -0.52 -21.29
N GLY A 3 -14.88 -1.32 -20.37
CA GLY A 3 -14.36 -1.44 -19.01
C GLY A 3 -12.94 -1.99 -19.04
N LEU A 4 -12.03 -1.36 -18.31
CA LEU A 4 -10.66 -1.82 -18.10
C LEU A 4 -10.69 -3.19 -17.40
N GLY A 5 -10.62 -4.26 -18.20
CA GLY A 5 -10.54 -5.62 -17.70
C GLY A 5 -9.19 -5.86 -17.03
N ALA A 6 -9.19 -6.16 -15.74
CA ALA A 6 -7.99 -6.61 -15.04
C ALA A 6 -7.41 -7.87 -15.72
N PRO A 7 -6.09 -7.97 -15.93
CA PRO A 7 -5.49 -9.14 -16.54
C PRO A 7 -5.76 -10.38 -15.70
N ARG A 8 -6.45 -11.37 -16.29
CA ARG A 8 -7.04 -12.52 -15.58
C ARG A 8 -6.08 -13.70 -15.33
N ARG A 9 -4.78 -13.60 -15.62
CA ARG A 9 -3.82 -14.71 -15.39
C ARG A 9 -2.41 -14.21 -15.09
N GLY A 10 -1.84 -14.64 -13.97
CA GLY A 10 -0.38 -14.75 -13.82
C GLY A 10 0.29 -13.88 -12.75
N PHE A 11 0.05 -14.15 -11.46
CA PHE A 11 1.00 -13.75 -10.42
C PHE A 11 1.30 -14.82 -9.37
N ILE A 12 0.68 -16.02 -9.47
CA ILE A 12 0.74 -17.05 -8.42
C ILE A 12 2.19 -17.41 -8.10
N GLY A 13 2.65 -17.06 -6.90
CA GLY A 13 3.95 -17.50 -6.36
C GLY A 13 5.08 -16.46 -6.36
N ILE A 14 4.80 -15.20 -6.71
CA ILE A 14 5.79 -14.09 -6.66
C ILE A 14 6.10 -13.67 -5.21
N PHE A 15 5.14 -13.85 -4.30
CA PHE A 15 5.26 -13.47 -2.90
C PHE A 15 5.41 -14.71 -2.02
N LYS A 16 6.35 -14.71 -1.05
CA LYS A 16 6.43 -15.78 -0.03
C LYS A 16 5.04 -15.92 0.63
N PRO A 17 4.56 -17.15 0.92
CA PRO A 17 3.35 -17.30 1.71
C PRO A 17 3.59 -16.67 3.10
N GLY A 18 2.90 -15.57 3.39
CA GLY A 18 2.76 -15.07 4.76
C GLY A 18 3.64 -13.90 5.21
N CYS A 19 4.20 -13.06 4.31
CA CYS A 19 4.83 -11.80 4.78
C CYS A 19 3.75 -10.84 5.31
N SER A 20 3.79 -10.55 6.60
CA SER A 20 2.94 -9.56 7.26
C SER A 20 3.71 -8.89 8.38
N GLY A 21 3.48 -7.61 8.57
CA GLY A 21 4.16 -6.82 9.59
C GLY A 21 3.40 -5.57 9.95
N VAL A 22 3.94 -4.87 10.94
CA VAL A 22 3.53 -3.53 11.32
C VAL A 22 4.52 -2.54 10.73
N PHE A 23 4.03 -1.35 10.45
CA PHE A 23 4.88 -0.23 10.06
C PHE A 23 5.63 0.26 11.30
N THR A 24 6.96 0.28 11.25
CA THR A 24 7.80 0.83 12.31
C THR A 24 8.24 2.23 11.93
N GLY A 25 8.22 3.17 12.88
CA GLY A 25 8.58 4.55 12.60
C GLY A 25 10.01 4.70 12.08
N ASP A 26 10.20 5.51 11.07
CA ASP A 26 11.54 5.84 10.56
C ASP A 26 12.21 6.81 11.56
N ASN A 27 13.43 6.52 12.03
CA ASN A 27 14.20 7.41 12.92
C ASN A 27 13.43 7.94 14.15
N ASN A 28 12.65 7.09 14.82
CA ASN A 28 11.76 7.45 15.94
C ASN A 28 10.62 8.44 15.59
N SER A 29 10.38 8.73 14.31
CA SER A 29 9.22 9.50 13.87
C SER A 29 7.97 8.62 13.81
N MET A 30 6.85 9.13 14.32
CA MET A 30 5.54 8.49 14.15
C MET A 30 4.82 8.92 12.86
N GLU A 31 5.36 9.92 12.16
CA GLU A 31 4.72 10.60 11.03
C GLU A 31 5.01 9.92 9.69
N ARG A 32 6.04 9.06 9.66
CA ARG A 32 6.46 8.32 8.48
C ARG A 32 6.96 6.94 8.85
N SER A 33 6.64 5.97 8.01
CA SER A 33 7.17 4.62 8.11
C SER A 33 7.43 4.04 6.74
N THR A 34 8.59 3.41 6.59
CA THR A 34 8.98 2.72 5.38
C THR A 34 9.11 1.21 5.64
N VAL A 35 8.44 0.42 4.80
CA VAL A 35 8.55 -1.04 4.78
C VAL A 35 9.22 -1.46 3.48
N ARG A 36 10.21 -2.34 3.58
CA ARG A 36 10.86 -2.97 2.43
C ARG A 36 10.84 -4.48 2.59
N GLU A 37 10.25 -5.15 1.61
CA GLU A 37 10.07 -6.59 1.60
C GLU A 37 10.75 -7.19 0.37
N LEU A 38 11.50 -8.26 0.60
CA LEU A 38 12.07 -9.09 -0.45
C LEU A 38 11.05 -10.12 -0.90
N LEU A 39 10.68 -10.05 -2.17
CA LEU A 39 9.80 -11.01 -2.82
C LEU A 39 10.63 -12.12 -3.46
N ARG A 40 9.99 -13.22 -3.87
CA ARG A 40 10.69 -14.30 -4.56
C ARG A 40 11.27 -13.83 -5.90
N ASN A 41 10.61 -12.87 -6.55
CA ASN A 41 10.94 -12.40 -7.89
C ASN A 41 11.07 -10.88 -7.95
N GLY A 42 11.52 -10.24 -6.88
CA GLY A 42 11.57 -8.77 -6.83
C GLY A 42 11.58 -8.19 -5.43
N THR A 43 11.22 -6.92 -5.35
CA THR A 43 11.13 -6.15 -4.11
C THR A 43 9.81 -5.40 -4.06
N LEU A 44 9.36 -5.14 -2.83
CA LEU A 44 8.23 -4.27 -2.53
C LEU A 44 8.70 -3.23 -1.52
N GLU A 45 8.46 -1.97 -1.82
CA GLU A 45 8.67 -0.84 -0.92
C GLU A 45 7.35 -0.13 -0.71
N ILE A 46 7.03 0.16 0.55
CA ILE A 46 5.83 0.90 0.94
C ILE A 46 6.27 2.02 1.85
N VAL A 47 5.96 3.25 1.46
CA VAL A 47 6.15 4.43 2.30
C VAL A 47 4.77 4.92 2.71
N LEU A 48 4.53 4.97 4.01
CA LEU A 48 3.36 5.61 4.60
C LEU A 48 3.76 6.90 5.28
N GLU A 49 3.01 7.95 4.98
CA GLU A 49 3.04 9.23 5.69
C GLU A 49 1.64 9.51 6.23
N GLU A 50 1.49 10.50 7.10
CA GLU A 50 0.20 10.78 7.73
C GLU A 50 -0.93 11.07 6.74
N TRP A 51 -0.61 11.63 5.57
CA TRP A 51 -1.59 12.03 4.56
C TRP A 51 -1.40 11.32 3.23
N SER A 52 -0.32 10.58 3.04
CA SER A 52 0.07 10.09 1.73
C SER A 52 0.58 8.65 1.81
N MET A 53 0.65 8.00 0.66
CA MET A 53 1.26 6.70 0.53
C MET A 53 1.91 6.55 -0.82
N SER A 54 3.05 5.86 -0.85
CA SER A 54 3.59 5.30 -2.08
C SER A 54 3.89 3.82 -1.91
N VAL A 55 3.57 3.06 -2.95
CA VAL A 55 3.88 1.63 -3.06
C VAL A 55 4.65 1.46 -4.35
N LYS A 56 5.86 0.89 -4.26
CA LYS A 56 6.70 0.55 -5.40
C LYS A 56 6.98 -0.94 -5.37
N CYS A 57 6.72 -1.63 -6.47
CA CYS A 57 7.03 -3.05 -6.64
C CYS A 57 7.90 -3.23 -7.88
N SER A 58 9.11 -3.74 -7.69
CA SER A 58 10.06 -3.98 -8.77
C SER A 58 10.24 -5.50 -8.92
N LEU A 59 9.78 -6.05 -10.03
CA LEU A 59 9.93 -7.47 -10.39
C LEU A 59 11.19 -7.66 -11.25
N LEU A 60 11.85 -8.80 -11.08
CA LEU A 60 13.07 -9.16 -11.81
C LEU A 60 12.80 -9.91 -13.12
N SER A 61 11.76 -10.77 -13.18
CA SER A 61 11.44 -11.55 -14.37
C SER A 61 9.93 -11.77 -14.59
N PRO A 62 9.30 -11.18 -15.62
CA PRO A 62 9.88 -10.15 -16.49
C PRO A 62 10.24 -8.91 -15.66
N GLN A 63 11.33 -8.24 -16.03
CA GLN A 63 11.73 -7.02 -15.37
C GLN A 63 10.64 -5.96 -15.56
N ARG A 64 9.98 -5.59 -14.47
CA ARG A 64 8.89 -4.62 -14.49
C ARG A 64 8.83 -3.86 -13.18
N GLU A 65 8.54 -2.58 -13.27
CA GLU A 65 8.30 -1.75 -12.10
C GLU A 65 6.85 -1.27 -12.09
N TYR A 66 6.21 -1.36 -10.93
CA TYR A 66 4.89 -0.85 -10.66
C TYR A 66 4.99 0.18 -9.56
N GLN A 67 4.34 1.33 -9.75
CA GLN A 67 4.24 2.36 -8.73
C GLN A 67 2.79 2.76 -8.57
N TYR A 68 2.36 2.90 -7.31
CA TYR A 68 1.07 3.42 -6.95
C TYR A 68 1.25 4.47 -5.86
N ILE A 69 0.69 5.66 -6.09
CA ILE A 69 0.82 6.79 -5.17
C ILE A 69 -0.58 7.26 -4.82
N VAL A 70 -0.82 7.47 -3.53
CA VAL A 70 -1.94 8.25 -3.01
C VAL A 70 -1.34 9.55 -2.51
N ARG A 71 -1.67 10.67 -3.16
CA ARG A 71 -1.08 11.97 -2.83
C ARG A 71 -1.70 12.53 -1.56
N GLN A 72 -3.01 12.33 -1.41
CA GLN A 72 -3.73 12.80 -0.24
C GLN A 72 -4.88 11.87 0.15
N PHE A 73 -4.83 11.34 1.38
CA PHE A 73 -5.92 10.63 2.03
C PHE A 73 -7.04 11.60 2.46
N PRO A 74 -8.28 11.11 2.63
CA PRO A 74 -9.39 11.91 3.16
C PRO A 74 -9.15 12.47 4.58
N SER A 75 -8.32 11.81 5.38
CA SER A 75 -7.90 12.31 6.69
C SER A 75 -6.55 11.72 7.09
N ARG A 76 -5.95 12.22 8.19
CA ARG A 76 -4.70 11.70 8.74
C ARG A 76 -4.82 10.22 9.11
N ILE A 77 -3.74 9.48 8.86
CA ILE A 77 -3.48 8.16 9.40
C ILE A 77 -2.35 8.22 10.43
N VAL A 78 -2.16 7.13 11.17
CA VAL A 78 -1.02 6.89 12.05
C VAL A 78 -0.18 5.79 11.40
N PRO A 79 0.90 6.15 10.67
CA PRO A 79 1.72 5.19 9.94
C PRO A 79 2.18 4.04 10.82
N THR A 80 2.72 4.31 12.02
CA THR A 80 3.28 3.30 12.92
C THR A 80 2.25 2.36 13.56
N SER A 81 0.97 2.71 13.51
CA SER A 81 -0.14 1.85 13.96
C SER A 81 -0.85 1.15 12.80
N SER A 82 -0.33 1.30 11.59
CA SER A 82 -0.83 0.62 10.39
C SER A 82 -0.10 -0.71 10.20
N SER A 83 -0.68 -1.59 9.38
CA SER A 83 -0.09 -2.90 9.08
C SER A 83 -0.25 -3.27 7.62
N TYR A 84 0.57 -4.20 7.17
CA TYR A 84 0.51 -4.77 5.83
C TYR A 84 0.46 -6.28 5.87
N ARG A 85 -0.16 -6.88 4.85
CA ARG A 85 -0.13 -8.31 4.60
C ARG A 85 -0.02 -8.56 3.12
N ILE A 86 0.89 -9.43 2.75
CA ILE A 86 1.08 -9.89 1.39
C ILE A 86 0.48 -11.29 1.27
N ARG A 87 -0.49 -11.45 0.37
CA ARG A 87 -1.16 -12.74 0.15
C ARG A 87 -1.72 -12.83 -1.26
N ASN A 88 -1.55 -13.98 -1.91
CA ASN A 88 -2.16 -14.30 -3.20
C ASN A 88 -1.99 -13.14 -4.20
N ASP A 89 -0.75 -12.67 -4.30
CA ASP A 89 -0.35 -11.64 -5.26
C ASP A 89 -0.94 -10.25 -5.03
N ARG A 90 -1.38 -10.01 -3.79
CA ARG A 90 -1.92 -8.73 -3.35
C ARG A 90 -1.16 -8.25 -2.15
N VAL A 91 -0.93 -6.94 -2.13
CA VAL A 91 -0.53 -6.21 -0.94
C VAL A 91 -1.81 -5.63 -0.33
N ILE A 92 -2.13 -6.04 0.89
CA ILE A 92 -3.27 -5.57 1.64
C ILE A 92 -2.75 -4.66 2.74
N LEU A 93 -3.15 -3.40 2.71
CA LEU A 93 -2.80 -2.40 3.71
C LEU A 93 -3.98 -2.13 4.64
N ARG A 94 -3.70 -2.11 5.93
CA ARG A 94 -4.65 -1.73 6.98
C ARG A 94 -4.15 -0.44 7.61
N LEU A 95 -4.76 0.67 7.18
CA LEU A 95 -4.39 2.01 7.63
C LEU A 95 -5.15 2.36 8.91
N ARG A 96 -4.42 2.75 9.96
CA ARG A 96 -5.03 3.25 11.19
C ARG A 96 -5.29 4.74 11.02
N LYS A 97 -6.56 5.15 10.97
CA LYS A 97 -6.92 6.59 10.99
C LYS A 97 -6.52 7.24 12.32
N SER A 98 -6.14 8.51 12.28
CA SER A 98 -5.89 9.30 13.49
C SER A 98 -7.19 9.53 14.29
N GLY A 99 -7.04 9.84 15.59
CA GLY A 99 -8.18 10.20 16.44
C GLY A 99 -8.97 11.38 15.86
N GLY A 100 -10.30 11.33 15.96
CA GLY A 100 -11.19 12.35 15.40
C GLY A 100 -11.45 12.26 13.89
N SER A 101 -10.83 11.30 13.19
CA SER A 101 -11.08 11.07 11.76
C SER A 101 -12.47 10.47 11.48
N GLY A 102 -13.24 11.14 10.64
CA GLY A 102 -14.57 10.69 10.20
C GLY A 102 -14.57 9.45 9.29
N SER A 103 -15.76 9.08 8.81
CA SER A 103 -15.91 8.01 7.82
C SER A 103 -15.33 8.43 6.46
N TRP A 104 -14.61 7.53 5.81
CA TRP A 104 -14.10 7.75 4.44
C TRP A 104 -15.06 7.25 3.37
N ALA A 105 -16.15 6.56 3.73
CA ALA A 105 -17.02 5.88 2.77
C ALA A 105 -17.55 6.83 1.67
N GLY A 106 -17.93 8.06 2.04
CA GLY A 106 -18.36 9.08 1.09
C GLY A 106 -17.24 9.54 0.15
N ALA A 107 -16.08 9.91 0.72
CA ALA A 107 -14.91 10.37 -0.05
C ALA A 107 -14.40 9.31 -1.03
N LEU A 108 -14.28 8.05 -0.55
CA LEU A 108 -13.85 6.91 -1.36
C LEU A 108 -14.83 6.61 -2.50
N ARG A 109 -16.14 6.82 -2.29
CA ARG A 109 -17.15 6.61 -3.34
C ARG A 109 -17.02 7.63 -4.48
N VAL A 110 -16.57 8.85 -4.18
CA VAL A 110 -16.51 9.94 -5.16
C VAL A 110 -15.15 9.98 -5.87
N LYS A 111 -14.06 9.93 -5.12
CA LYS A 111 -12.70 10.15 -5.65
C LYS A 111 -11.77 8.94 -5.54
N GLY A 112 -12.22 7.85 -4.91
CA GLY A 112 -11.33 6.75 -4.56
C GLY A 112 -10.39 7.13 -3.43
N LEU A 113 -9.22 6.49 -3.33
CA LEU A 113 -8.25 6.74 -2.25
C LEU A 113 -7.50 8.06 -2.41
N ASP A 114 -7.29 8.54 -3.65
CA ASP A 114 -6.62 9.80 -3.92
C ASP A 114 -7.63 10.94 -3.94
N GLN A 115 -7.45 11.94 -3.06
CA GLN A 115 -8.37 13.09 -2.96
C GLN A 115 -7.96 14.30 -3.80
N GLY A 116 -6.71 14.28 -4.30
CA GLY A 116 -6.09 15.33 -5.12
C GLY A 116 -6.45 15.28 -6.59
#